data_AF-A0A537HZN6-F1
#
_entry.id   AF-A0A537HZN6-F1
#
_cell.length_a   1.000
_cell.length_b   1.000
_cell.length_c   1.000
_cell.angle_alpha   90.00
_cell.angle_beta   90.00
_cell.angle_gamma   90.00
#
_symmetry.space_group_name_H-M   'P 1'
#
loop_
_entity.id
_entity.type
_entity.pdbx_description
1 polymer ?
#
loop_
_entity_poly.entity_id
_entity_poly.type
_entity_poly.pdbx_seq_one_letter_code
_entity_poly.pdbx_strand_id
1 'polypeptide(L)'
;MKYTQTTLDKLEAVVEETGYVLRYERGNFQSGYCILEARKVVVLNKFLQVEGRINTMLDLIPQLTINQEMLSEESKKLYASIISKLEAENNGA
;
A
#
# COMPACT_ATOMS: atom_id res chain seq x y z
N MET A 1 4.18 -10.57 -9.34
CA MET A 1 4.12 -10.88 -7.89
C MET A 1 2.93 -11.81 -7.68
N LYS A 2 3.02 -12.83 -6.82
CA LYS A 2 1.86 -13.69 -6.55
C LYS A 2 0.94 -13.00 -5.54
N TYR A 3 -0.37 -13.13 -5.73
CA TYR A 3 -1.39 -12.51 -4.88
C TYR A 3 -1.73 -13.47 -3.75
N THR A 4 -0.97 -13.39 -2.66
CA THR A 4 -1.09 -14.27 -1.49
C THR A 4 -1.18 -13.44 -0.21
N GLN A 5 -1.65 -14.04 0.88
CA GLN A 5 -1.69 -13.36 2.18
C GLN A 5 -0.29 -12.84 2.57
N THR A 6 0.76 -13.63 2.34
CA THR A 6 2.15 -13.20 2.59
C THR A 6 2.55 -11.96 1.78
N THR A 7 2.06 -11.80 0.55
CA THR A 7 2.29 -10.58 -0.22
C THR A 7 1.57 -9.40 0.41
N LEU A 8 0.32 -9.60 0.84
CA LEU A 8 -0.45 -8.57 1.53
C LEU A 8 0.25 -8.12 2.82
N ASP A 9 0.67 -9.07 3.68
CA ASP A 9 1.35 -8.76 4.94
C ASP A 9 2.61 -7.91 4.73
N LYS A 10 3.38 -8.19 3.65
CA LYS A 10 4.55 -7.39 3.29
C LYS A 10 4.20 -5.97 2.82
N LEU A 11 3.10 -5.82 2.10
CA LEU A 11 2.62 -4.50 1.68
C LEU A 11 2.11 -3.69 2.87
N GLU A 12 1.42 -4.33 3.81
CA GLU A 12 0.98 -3.70 5.07
C GLU A 12 2.18 -3.25 5.89
N ALA A 13 3.22 -4.08 6.02
CA ALA A 13 4.45 -3.73 6.72
C ALA A 13 5.11 -2.47 6.15
N VAL A 14 5.18 -2.32 4.81
CA VAL A 14 5.70 -1.09 4.18
C VAL A 14 4.93 0.16 4.65
N VAL A 15 3.60 0.07 4.77
CA VAL A 15 2.78 1.20 5.22
C VAL A 15 2.99 1.46 6.72
N GLU A 16 2.94 0.42 7.54
CA GLU A 16 3.04 0.54 9.00
C GLU A 16 4.42 1.01 9.49
N GLU A 17 5.51 0.52 8.86
CA GLU A 17 6.89 0.94 9.18
C GLU A 17 7.12 2.45 8.98
N THR A 18 6.32 3.11 8.14
CA THR A 18 6.43 4.55 7.87
C THR A 18 5.63 5.42 8.85
N GLY A 19 5.04 4.77 9.86
CA GLY A 19 4.25 5.39 10.91
C GLY A 19 2.80 5.64 10.51
N TYR A 20 2.32 5.06 9.41
CA TYR A 20 0.89 5.06 9.10
C TYR A 20 0.18 3.95 9.87
N VAL A 21 -1.04 4.26 10.34
CA VAL A 21 -1.92 3.26 10.95
C VAL A 21 -2.87 2.74 9.89
N LEU A 22 -2.78 1.45 9.59
CA LEU A 22 -3.71 0.76 8.71
C LEU A 22 -4.97 0.37 9.49
N ARG A 23 -6.15 0.63 8.93
CA ARG A 23 -7.44 0.24 9.52
C ARG A 23 -8.34 -0.41 8.50
N TYR A 24 -8.98 -1.50 8.92
CA TYR A 24 -9.97 -2.21 8.12
C TYR A 24 -11.38 -1.88 8.61
N GLU A 25 -12.10 -1.08 7.84
CA GLU A 25 -13.42 -0.58 8.25
C GLU A 25 -14.52 -0.88 7.23
N ARG A 26 -15.78 -0.71 7.66
CA ARG A 26 -16.92 -0.72 6.73
C ARG A 26 -16.95 0.62 6.00
N GLY A 27 -16.74 0.59 4.69
CA GLY A 27 -16.80 1.78 3.85
C GLY A 27 -17.05 1.41 2.39
N ASN A 28 -17.50 2.36 1.59
CA ASN A 28 -17.69 2.22 0.14
C ASN A 28 -16.89 3.30 -0.58
N PHE A 29 -15.57 3.25 -0.46
CA PHE A 29 -14.67 4.13 -1.19
C PHE A 29 -14.55 3.65 -2.64
N GLN A 30 -14.67 4.54 -3.62
CA GLN A 30 -14.57 4.16 -5.04
C GLN A 30 -13.23 3.50 -5.38
N SER A 31 -12.14 3.95 -4.74
CA SER A 31 -10.79 3.38 -4.87
C SER A 31 -10.52 2.19 -3.95
N GLY A 32 -11.47 1.82 -3.06
CA GLY A 32 -11.26 0.78 -2.04
C GLY A 32 -10.57 1.25 -0.75
N TYR A 33 -10.06 2.49 -0.70
CA TYR A 33 -9.38 3.05 0.47
C TYR A 33 -9.58 4.57 0.63
N CYS A 34 -9.19 5.08 1.80
CA CYS A 34 -9.10 6.50 2.11
C CYS A 34 -7.82 6.79 2.91
N ILE A 35 -7.12 7.88 2.59
CA ILE A 35 -5.92 8.33 3.30
C ILE A 35 -6.28 9.58 4.11
N LEU A 36 -5.98 9.55 5.40
CA LEU A 36 -6.07 10.70 6.31
C LEU A 36 -4.64 11.18 6.61
N GLU A 37 -4.08 11.97 5.70
CA GLU A 37 -2.66 12.39 5.70
C GLU A 37 -2.24 13.04 7.02
N ALA A 38 -3.01 14.01 7.51
CA ALA A 38 -2.69 14.74 8.75
C ALA A 38 -2.64 13.84 10.00
N ARG A 39 -3.30 12.67 9.96
CA ARG A 39 -3.32 11.69 11.06
C ARG A 39 -2.44 10.48 10.79
N LYS A 40 -1.82 10.40 9.60
CA LYS A 40 -1.17 9.20 9.08
C LYS A 40 -2.05 7.95 9.27
N VAL A 41 -3.32 7.99 8.86
CA VAL A 41 -4.21 6.81 8.91
C VAL A 41 -4.62 6.44 7.50
N VAL A 42 -4.53 5.15 7.17
CA VAL A 42 -5.08 4.58 5.94
C VAL A 42 -6.25 3.68 6.32
N VAL A 43 -7.40 3.91 5.71
CA VAL A 43 -8.60 3.10 5.92
C VAL A 43 -8.86 2.29 4.66
N LEU A 44 -8.84 0.95 4.77
CA LEU A 44 -9.22 0.04 3.70
C LEU A 44 -10.63 -0.50 3.93
N ASN A 45 -11.35 -0.73 2.83
CA ASN A 45 -12.61 -1.44 2.87
C ASN A 45 -12.38 -2.91 3.29
N LYS A 46 -12.90 -3.30 4.46
CA LYS A 46 -12.70 -4.64 5.02
C LYS A 46 -13.33 -5.77 4.21
N PHE A 47 -14.28 -5.47 3.33
CA PHE A 47 -14.95 -6.46 2.49
C PHE A 47 -14.15 -6.88 1.25
N LEU A 48 -13.05 -6.18 0.93
CA LEU A 48 -12.13 -6.61 -0.13
C LEU A 48 -11.50 -7.95 0.23
N GLN A 49 -11.47 -8.87 -0.73
CA GLN A 49 -10.69 -10.10 -0.64
C GLN A 49 -9.19 -9.80 -0.79
N VAL A 50 -8.33 -10.78 -0.49
CA VAL A 50 -6.85 -10.63 -0.54
C VAL A 50 -6.39 -10.00 -1.85
N GLU A 51 -6.93 -10.45 -2.98
CA GLU A 51 -6.55 -9.91 -4.29
C GLU A 51 -6.88 -8.41 -4.42
N GLY A 52 -8.11 -8.03 -4.07
CA GLY A 52 -8.55 -6.64 -4.09
C GLY A 52 -7.79 -5.76 -3.10
N ARG A 53 -7.42 -6.30 -1.93
CA ARG A 53 -6.57 -5.60 -0.95
C ARG A 53 -5.17 -5.37 -1.51
N ILE A 54 -4.56 -6.37 -2.14
CA ILE A 54 -3.23 -6.22 -2.76
C ILE A 54 -3.27 -5.14 -3.84
N ASN A 55 -4.25 -5.16 -4.75
CA ASN A 55 -4.40 -4.10 -5.76
C ASN A 55 -4.54 -2.72 -5.12
N THR A 56 -5.41 -2.61 -4.11
CA THR A 56 -5.59 -1.37 -3.34
C THR A 56 -4.29 -0.89 -2.71
N MET A 57 -3.50 -1.79 -2.11
CA MET A 57 -2.21 -1.46 -1.50
C MET A 57 -1.18 -1.01 -2.54
N LEU A 58 -1.12 -1.67 -3.70
CA LEU A 58 -0.23 -1.27 -4.79
C LEU A 58 -0.57 0.13 -5.33
N ASP A 59 -1.84 0.48 -5.39
CA ASP A 59 -2.29 1.81 -5.81
C ASP A 59 -2.03 2.88 -4.73
N LEU A 60 -2.19 2.53 -3.44
CA LEU A 60 -2.10 3.50 -2.34
C LEU A 60 -0.65 3.80 -1.91
N ILE A 61 0.24 2.80 -1.89
CA ILE A 61 1.61 2.95 -1.38
C ILE A 61 2.37 4.09 -2.09
N PRO A 62 2.32 4.25 -3.42
CA PRO A 62 2.98 5.35 -4.13
C PRO A 62 2.45 6.74 -3.75
N GLN A 63 1.23 6.84 -3.20
CA GLN A 63 0.60 8.10 -2.81
C GLN A 63 0.98 8.54 -1.39
N LEU A 64 1.55 7.65 -0.59
CA LEU A 64 1.98 7.96 0.76
C LEU A 64 3.30 8.74 0.76
N THR A 65 3.39 9.75 1.62
CA THR A 65 4.69 10.37 1.94
C THR A 65 5.49 9.42 2.83
N ILE A 66 6.40 8.66 2.21
CA ILE A 66 7.21 7.62 2.86
C ILE A 66 8.64 8.11 3.08
N ASN A 67 9.10 8.10 4.34
CA ASN A 67 10.52 8.20 4.66
C ASN A 67 11.16 6.81 4.57
N GLN A 68 11.97 6.57 3.55
CA GLN A 68 12.62 5.28 3.32
C GLN A 68 13.60 4.88 4.43
N GLU A 69 14.10 5.83 5.23
CA GLU A 69 14.97 5.52 6.38
C GLU A 69 14.26 4.73 7.48
N MET A 70 12.93 4.82 7.55
CA MET A 70 12.12 4.07 8.52
C MET A 70 11.85 2.63 8.09
N LEU A 71 12.06 2.32 6.81
CA LEU A 71 11.77 1.01 6.26
C LEU A 71 12.88 0.00 6.57
N SER A 72 12.49 -1.24 6.82
CA SER A 72 13.41 -2.37 6.83
C SER A 72 14.01 -2.62 5.43
N GLU A 73 15.13 -3.33 5.35
CA GLU A 73 15.77 -3.62 4.06
C GLU A 73 14.86 -4.44 3.12
N GLU A 74 13.97 -5.26 3.67
CA GLU A 74 12.96 -5.96 2.88
C GLU A 74 11.89 -5.00 2.35
N SER A 75 11.34 -4.15 3.21
CA SER A 75 10.33 -3.14 2.84
C SER A 75 10.87 -2.12 1.84
N LYS A 76 12.13 -1.68 1.97
CA LYS A 76 12.79 -0.79 0.98
C LYS A 76 12.83 -1.42 -0.41
N LYS A 77 13.24 -2.69 -0.50
CA LYS A 77 13.29 -3.41 -1.79
C LYS A 77 11.91 -3.57 -2.41
N LEU A 78 10.91 -3.88 -1.58
CA LEU A 78 9.54 -3.99 -2.05
C LEU A 78 9.00 -2.64 -2.53
N TYR A 79 9.16 -1.58 -1.73
CA TYR A 79 8.77 -0.22 -2.09
C TYR A 79 9.41 0.22 -3.42
N ALA A 80 10.73 0.06 -3.57
CA ALA A 80 11.44 0.37 -4.80
C ALA A 80 10.88 -0.41 -6.00
N SER A 81 10.61 -1.72 -5.83
CA SER A 81 9.99 -2.53 -6.89
C SER A 81 8.59 -2.07 -7.28
N ILE A 82 7.81 -1.47 -6.37
CA ILE A 82 6.48 -0.94 -6.65
C ILE A 82 6.63 0.35 -7.46
N ILE A 83 7.46 1.29 -7.00
CA ILE A 83 7.69 2.57 -7.69
C ILE A 83 8.24 2.36 -9.11
N SER A 84 9.24 1.49 -9.28
CA SER A 84 9.79 1.23 -10.61
C SER A 84 8.79 0.59 -11.58
N LYS A 85 7.81 -0.19 -11.11
CA LYS A 85 6.75 -0.73 -11.96
C LYS A 85 5.77 0.35 -12.40
N LEU A 86 5.36 1.20 -11.47
CA LEU A 86 4.48 2.33 -11.76
C LEU A 86 5.10 3.26 -12.82
N GLU A 87 6.40 3.56 -12.70
CA GLU A 87 7.12 4.36 -13.68
C GLU A 87 7.20 3.67 -15.05
N ALA A 88 7.43 2.36 -15.10
CA ALA A 88 7.46 1.60 -16.34
C ALA A 88 6.10 1.57 -17.06
N GLU A 89 5.00 1.49 -16.30
CA GLU A 89 3.64 1.53 -16.83
C GLU A 89 3.26 2.91 -17.35
N ASN A 90 3.68 3.98 -16.66
CA ASN A 90 3.43 5.37 -17.08
C ASN A 90 4.27 5.80 -18.30
N ASN A 91 5.46 5.22 -18.49
CA ASN A 91 6.33 5.52 -19.63
C ASN A 91 5.99 4.70 -20.89
N GLY A 92 5.07 3.74 -20.78
CA GLY A 92 4.62 2.87 -21.88
C GLY A 92 3.27 3.24 -22.48
N ALA A 93 2.66 4.36 -22.05
CA ALA A 93 1.36 4.87 -22.51
C ALA A 93 1.50 6.05 -23.48
#